data_AF-A0A9P6U3P4-F1
#
_entry.id   AF-A0A9P6U3P4-F1
#
_cell.length_a   1.000
_cell.length_b   1.000
_cell.length_c   1.000
_cell.angle_alpha   90.00
_cell.angle_beta   90.00
_cell.angle_gamma   90.00
#
_symmetry.space_group_name_H-M   'P 1'
#
loop_
_entity.id
_entity.type
_entity.pdbx_description
1 polymer ?
#
loop_
_entity_poly.entity_id
_entity_poly.type
_entity_poly.pdbx_seq_one_letter_code
_entity_poly.pdbx_strand_id
1 'polypeptide(L)'
;MDVTELIDAFKDQSSQATANHAQHIQRVQELMGQGFDVSSLFPTMVSSASTRDIIVKKAAYAFLSKYGHLNEELCFLSINTLHQDCADLDPIVRSLALRTLCSLGLLFQKSVLRFMLQPLNKGLQDKNAHVRKTAAMACISLFELDSAFVL
;
A
#
# COMPACT_ATOMS: atom_id res chain seq x y z
N MET A 1 -7.43 21.86 -6.89
CA MET A 1 -6.37 21.75 -5.89
C MET A 1 -5.11 21.22 -6.53
N ASP A 2 -4.02 21.99 -6.45
CA ASP A 2 -2.69 21.56 -6.87
C ASP A 2 -1.92 20.84 -5.73
N VAL A 3 -0.67 20.43 -5.99
CA VAL A 3 0.14 19.68 -5.00
C VAL A 3 0.50 20.55 -3.79
N THR A 4 0.76 21.84 -3.99
CA THR A 4 1.14 22.76 -2.91
C THR A 4 -0.04 23.01 -1.98
N GLU A 5 -1.21 23.29 -2.56
CA GLU A 5 -2.46 23.45 -1.83
C GLU A 5 -2.83 22.18 -1.04
N LEU A 6 -2.55 20.99 -1.60
CA LEU A 6 -2.70 19.72 -0.88
C LEU A 6 -1.77 19.61 0.33
N ILE A 7 -0.49 19.96 0.18
CA ILE A 7 0.46 19.92 1.28
C ILE A 7 -0.02 20.80 2.44
N ASP A 8 -0.46 22.02 2.14
CA ASP A 8 -0.94 22.94 3.16
C ASP A 8 -2.26 22.46 3.78
N ALA A 9 -3.17 21.94 2.97
CA ALA A 9 -4.41 21.32 3.45
C ALA A 9 -4.19 20.09 4.35
N PHE A 10 -3.04 19.40 4.26
CA PHE A 10 -2.67 18.31 5.18
C PHE A 10 -1.98 18.80 6.45
N LYS A 11 -1.30 19.96 6.43
CA LYS A 11 -0.69 20.56 7.64
C LYS A 11 -1.75 21.10 8.61
N ASP A 12 -2.83 21.66 8.09
CA ASP A 12 -3.88 22.30 8.89
C ASP A 12 -4.81 21.29 9.61
N GLN A 13 -4.60 19.98 9.42
CA GLN A 13 -5.49 18.90 9.88
C GLN A 13 -5.41 18.56 11.38
N SER A 14 -4.73 19.34 12.23
CA SER A 14 -4.70 19.06 13.67
C SER A 14 -6.06 19.24 14.38
N SER A 15 -7.07 19.87 13.75
CA SER A 15 -8.34 20.23 14.44
C SER A 15 -9.68 19.94 13.72
N GLN A 16 -9.74 19.55 12.43
CA GLN A 16 -11.03 19.39 11.69
C GLN A 16 -11.15 18.15 10.76
N ALA A 17 -10.33 17.12 10.96
CA ALA A 17 -9.75 16.36 9.84
C ALA A 17 -10.40 15.05 9.33
N THR A 18 -11.69 14.76 9.55
CA THR A 18 -12.27 13.52 8.98
C THR A 18 -13.06 13.71 7.68
N ALA A 19 -13.79 14.82 7.51
CA ALA A 19 -14.70 14.98 6.37
C ALA A 19 -13.98 15.20 5.03
N ASN A 20 -12.93 16.02 5.01
CA ASN A 20 -12.25 16.39 3.76
C ASN A 20 -11.03 15.52 3.45
N HIS A 21 -10.54 14.73 4.41
CA HIS A 21 -9.34 13.91 4.22
C HIS A 21 -9.50 12.93 3.07
N ALA A 22 -10.62 12.22 2.97
CA ALA A 22 -10.87 11.30 1.88
C ALA A 22 -10.89 12.00 0.50
N GLN A 23 -11.46 13.20 0.42
CA GLN A 23 -11.48 14.00 -0.81
C GLN A 23 -10.08 14.44 -1.22
N HIS A 24 -9.26 14.88 -0.26
CA HIS A 24 -7.87 15.25 -0.52
C HIS A 24 -7.05 14.05 -1.02
N ILE A 25 -7.22 12.87 -0.42
CA ILE A 25 -6.54 11.64 -0.86
C ILE A 25 -6.97 11.22 -2.27
N GLN A 26 -8.27 11.33 -2.60
CA GLN A 26 -8.74 11.10 -3.97
C GLN A 26 -8.08 12.08 -4.95
N ARG A 27 -7.93 13.34 -4.57
CA ARG A 27 -7.24 14.34 -5.39
C ARG A 27 -5.76 14.01 -5.60
N VAL A 28 -5.07 13.46 -4.59
CA VAL A 28 -3.69 12.94 -4.77
C VAL A 28 -3.66 11.84 -5.82
N GLN A 29 -4.63 10.92 -5.80
CA GLN A 29 -4.70 9.83 -6.77
C GLN A 29 -4.91 10.34 -8.21
N GLU A 30 -5.75 11.37 -8.40
CA GLU A 30 -5.95 12.02 -9.69
C GLU A 30 -4.67 12.66 -10.22
N LEU A 31 -3.98 13.44 -9.38
CA LEU A 31 -2.72 14.11 -9.75
C LEU A 31 -1.62 13.08 -10.08
N MET A 32 -1.53 12.01 -9.28
CA MET A 32 -0.64 10.89 -9.54
C MET A 32 -0.94 10.21 -10.90
N GLY A 33 -2.23 10.10 -11.27
CA GLY A 33 -2.68 9.55 -12.55
C GLY A 33 -2.41 10.48 -13.75
N GLN A 34 -2.40 11.80 -13.52
CA GLN A 34 -2.02 12.81 -14.50
C GLN A 34 -0.49 12.94 -14.68
N GLY A 35 0.30 12.25 -13.86
CA GLY A 35 1.76 12.26 -13.93
C GLY A 35 2.44 13.37 -13.15
N PHE A 36 1.70 14.13 -12.33
CA PHE A 36 2.30 15.08 -11.41
C PHE A 36 3.11 14.38 -10.32
N ASP A 37 4.22 14.98 -9.91
CA ASP A 37 4.97 14.50 -8.77
C ASP A 37 4.25 14.87 -7.46
N VAL A 38 3.85 13.83 -6.73
CA VAL A 38 3.18 13.92 -5.43
C VAL A 38 4.04 13.30 -4.32
N SER A 39 5.33 13.04 -4.59
CA SER A 39 6.27 12.40 -3.65
C SER A 39 6.38 13.14 -2.31
N SER A 40 6.19 14.46 -2.30
CA SER A 40 6.16 15.30 -1.08
C SER A 40 5.06 14.92 -0.08
N LEU A 41 4.02 14.21 -0.53
CA LEU A 41 2.90 13.75 0.30
C LEU A 41 3.14 12.38 0.95
N PHE A 42 4.35 11.82 0.84
CA PHE A 42 4.69 10.50 1.38
C PHE A 42 4.32 10.31 2.87
N PRO A 43 4.65 11.24 3.80
CA PRO A 43 4.31 11.07 5.21
C PRO A 43 2.80 10.97 5.44
N THR A 44 2.03 11.77 4.70
CA THR A 44 0.57 11.72 4.73
C THR A 44 0.06 10.37 4.25
N MET A 45 0.59 9.85 3.14
CA MET A 45 0.16 8.55 2.58
C MET A 45 0.46 7.38 3.51
N VAL A 46 1.62 7.40 4.18
CA VAL A 46 1.98 6.40 5.20
C VAL A 46 1.04 6.48 6.40
N SER A 47 0.67 7.68 6.86
CA SER A 47 -0.31 7.84 7.92
C SER A 47 -1.70 7.32 7.51
N SER A 48 -2.14 7.67 6.29
CA SER A 48 -3.43 7.25 5.73
C SER A 48 -3.53 5.75 5.46
N ALA A 49 -2.41 5.01 5.39
CA ALA A 49 -2.40 3.56 5.22
C ALA A 49 -3.15 2.80 6.33
N SER A 50 -3.15 3.35 7.55
CA SER A 50 -3.74 2.74 8.75
C SER A 50 -5.22 3.06 8.96
N THR A 51 -5.86 3.78 8.03
CA THR A 51 -7.30 4.07 8.08
C THR A 51 -8.15 2.81 7.92
N ARG A 52 -9.43 2.88 8.32
CA ARG A 52 -10.45 1.85 8.05
C ARG A 52 -11.22 2.11 6.75
N ASP A 53 -11.13 3.32 6.19
CA ASP A 53 -11.76 3.64 4.92
C ASP A 53 -11.02 2.96 3.77
N ILE A 54 -11.69 2.00 3.12
CA ILE A 54 -11.11 1.22 2.01
C ILE A 54 -10.69 2.08 0.82
N ILE A 55 -11.39 3.18 0.56
CA ILE A 55 -11.08 4.07 -0.58
C ILE A 55 -9.77 4.78 -0.30
N VAL A 56 -9.63 5.34 0.90
CA VAL A 56 -8.40 6.02 1.34
C VAL A 56 -7.23 5.04 1.42
N LYS A 57 -7.46 3.85 1.98
CA LYS A 57 -6.44 2.80 2.08
C LYS A 57 -5.95 2.35 0.70
N LYS A 58 -6.86 2.13 -0.25
CA LYS A 58 -6.52 1.76 -1.64
C LYS A 58 -5.66 2.83 -2.31
N ALA A 59 -6.01 4.10 -2.14
CA ALA A 59 -5.25 5.22 -2.70
C ALA A 59 -3.85 5.31 -2.07
N ALA A 60 -3.74 5.20 -0.75
CA ALA A 60 -2.47 5.18 -0.03
C ALA A 60 -1.57 4.02 -0.50
N TYR A 61 -2.13 2.83 -0.68
CA TYR A 61 -1.37 1.65 -1.11
C TYR A 61 -0.91 1.73 -2.57
N ALA A 62 -1.74 2.29 -3.46
CA ALA A 62 -1.34 2.57 -4.82
C ALA A 62 -0.19 3.58 -4.87
N PHE A 63 -0.23 4.61 -4.02
CA PHE A 63 0.85 5.56 -3.86
C PHE A 63 2.14 4.88 -3.38
N LEU A 64 2.08 4.09 -2.31
CA LEU A 64 3.24 3.38 -1.76
C LEU A 64 3.86 2.43 -2.78
N SER A 65 3.04 1.72 -3.56
CA SER A 65 3.53 0.83 -4.62
C SER A 65 4.27 1.58 -5.73
N LYS A 66 3.86 2.82 -6.04
CA LYS A 66 4.48 3.65 -7.08
C LYS A 66 5.74 4.36 -6.59
N TYR A 67 5.66 4.98 -5.41
CA TYR A 67 6.70 5.88 -4.90
C TYR A 67 7.59 5.26 -3.82
N GLY A 68 7.35 4.02 -3.39
CA GLY A 68 8.07 3.38 -2.28
C GLY A 68 9.59 3.40 -2.42
N HIS A 69 10.11 3.31 -3.65
CA HIS A 69 11.54 3.39 -3.94
C HIS A 69 12.18 4.76 -3.66
N LEU A 70 11.39 5.84 -3.60
CA LEU A 70 11.89 7.18 -3.28
C LEU A 70 12.19 7.36 -1.79
N ASN A 71 11.52 6.60 -0.92
CA ASN A 71 11.70 6.68 0.53
C ASN A 71 11.43 5.33 1.19
N GLU A 72 12.44 4.44 1.14
CA GLU A 72 12.35 3.09 1.72
C GLU A 72 12.08 3.13 3.22
N GLU A 73 12.75 4.02 3.96
CA GLU A 73 12.62 4.12 5.42
C GLU A 73 11.18 4.43 5.83
N LEU A 74 10.58 5.43 5.20
CA LEU A 74 9.21 5.83 5.50
C LEU A 74 8.20 4.77 5.00
N CYS A 75 8.46 4.14 3.86
CA CYS A 75 7.66 3.04 3.35
C CYS A 75 7.67 1.83 4.28
N PHE A 76 8.81 1.54 4.91
CA PHE A 76 8.98 0.42 5.83
C PHE A 76 8.02 0.50 7.01
N LEU A 77 7.67 1.72 7.46
CA LEU A 77 6.69 1.92 8.53
C LEU A 77 5.29 1.37 8.18
N SER A 78 4.93 1.33 6.89
CA SER A 78 3.65 0.79 6.43
C SER A 78 3.61 -0.74 6.36
N ILE A 79 4.75 -1.44 6.44
CA ILE A 79 4.80 -2.91 6.32
C ILE A 79 4.05 -3.60 7.45
N ASN A 80 4.15 -3.08 8.67
CA ASN A 80 3.43 -3.64 9.82
C ASN A 80 1.91 -3.54 9.62
N THR A 81 1.42 -2.39 9.13
CA THR A 81 0.01 -2.19 8.78
C THR A 81 -0.42 -3.15 7.67
N LEU A 82 0.37 -3.26 6.59
CA LEU A 82 0.09 -4.20 5.49
C LEU A 82 0.02 -5.65 5.97
N HIS A 83 0.91 -6.05 6.87
CA HIS A 83 0.93 -7.40 7.42
C HIS A 83 -0.30 -7.68 8.28
N GLN A 84 -0.77 -6.69 9.05
CA GLN A 84 -2.03 -6.78 9.80
C GLN A 84 -3.23 -6.89 8.85
N ASP A 85 -3.26 -6.06 7.81
CA ASP A 85 -4.35 -6.03 6.83
C ASP A 85 -4.43 -7.32 5.99
N CYS A 86 -3.33 -8.06 5.83
CA CYS A 86 -3.35 -9.41 5.24
C CYS A 86 -4.16 -10.43 6.06
N ALA A 87 -4.47 -10.13 7.32
CA ALA A 87 -5.28 -10.95 8.21
C ALA A 87 -6.67 -10.35 8.51
N ASP A 88 -7.07 -9.29 7.80
CA ASP A 88 -8.36 -8.63 7.99
C ASP A 88 -9.56 -9.57 7.73
N LEU A 89 -10.74 -9.26 8.30
CA LEU A 89 -11.95 -10.02 8.05
C LEU A 89 -12.46 -9.85 6.61
N ASP A 90 -12.24 -8.67 6.02
CA ASP A 90 -12.64 -8.36 4.65
C ASP A 90 -11.63 -8.96 3.64
N PRO A 91 -12.06 -9.89 2.76
CA PRO A 91 -11.20 -10.43 1.70
C PRO A 91 -10.67 -9.37 0.73
N ILE A 92 -11.35 -8.22 0.58
CA ILE A 92 -10.91 -7.11 -0.27
C ILE A 92 -9.68 -6.45 0.35
N VAL A 93 -9.72 -6.14 1.65
CA VAL A 93 -8.59 -5.58 2.40
C VAL A 93 -7.40 -6.55 2.36
N ARG A 94 -7.63 -7.83 2.62
CA ARG A 94 -6.57 -8.86 2.56
C ARG A 94 -5.91 -8.96 1.19
N SER A 95 -6.72 -9.03 0.12
CA SER A 95 -6.19 -9.10 -1.25
C SER A 95 -5.40 -7.85 -1.61
N LEU A 96 -5.91 -6.69 -1.21
CA LEU A 96 -5.30 -5.39 -1.46
C LEU A 96 -3.94 -5.28 -0.74
N ALA A 97 -3.89 -5.61 0.55
CA ALA A 97 -2.66 -5.61 1.33
C ALA A 97 -1.63 -6.59 0.79
N LEU A 98 -2.05 -7.81 0.43
CA LEU A 98 -1.16 -8.83 -0.10
C LEU A 98 -0.51 -8.39 -1.42
N ARG A 99 -1.28 -7.78 -2.33
CA ARG A 99 -0.77 -7.25 -3.59
C ARG A 99 0.25 -6.12 -3.37
N THR A 100 -0.09 -5.18 -2.49
CA THR A 100 0.80 -4.05 -2.16
C THR A 100 2.09 -4.53 -1.52
N LEU A 101 1.99 -5.45 -0.56
CA LEU A 101 3.16 -6.03 0.10
C LEU A 101 4.08 -6.72 -0.90
N CYS A 102 3.51 -7.50 -1.83
CA CYS A 102 4.27 -8.09 -2.93
C CYS A 102 4.96 -7.02 -3.77
N SER A 103 4.25 -5.97 -4.19
CA SER A 103 4.80 -4.86 -4.98
C SER A 103 5.98 -4.18 -4.28
N LEU A 104 5.88 -3.97 -2.96
CA LEU A 104 6.97 -3.41 -2.15
C LEU A 104 8.13 -4.39 -2.01
N GLY A 105 7.86 -5.69 -1.88
CA GLY A 105 8.88 -6.74 -1.89
C GLY A 105 9.75 -6.72 -3.14
N LEU A 106 9.17 -6.39 -4.30
CA LEU A 106 9.91 -6.22 -5.56
C LEU A 106 10.86 -5.02 -5.53
N LEU A 107 10.52 -3.96 -4.80
CA LEU A 107 11.32 -2.74 -4.69
C LEU A 107 12.49 -2.89 -3.72
N PHE A 108 12.26 -3.55 -2.59
CA PHE A 108 13.20 -3.57 -1.46
C PHE A 108 13.99 -4.88 -1.32
N GLN A 109 13.76 -5.83 -2.25
CA GLN A 109 14.41 -7.13 -2.37
C GLN A 109 14.64 -7.79 -1.00
N LYS A 110 15.81 -7.65 -0.38
CA LYS A 110 16.20 -8.38 0.83
C LYS A 110 15.50 -7.94 2.12
N SER A 111 15.10 -6.68 2.25
CA SER A 111 14.55 -6.15 3.50
C SER A 111 13.11 -6.62 3.76
N VAL A 112 12.34 -6.80 2.68
CA VAL A 112 10.88 -7.00 2.78
C VAL A 112 10.45 -8.44 2.52
N LEU A 113 11.20 -9.21 1.72
CA LEU A 113 10.86 -10.60 1.37
C LEU A 113 10.51 -11.47 2.59
N ARG A 114 11.24 -11.33 3.71
CA ARG A 114 10.99 -12.09 4.95
C ARG A 114 9.60 -11.87 5.55
N PHE A 115 9.01 -10.68 5.33
CA PHE A 115 7.69 -10.34 5.86
C PHE A 115 6.56 -10.85 4.96
N MET A 116 6.88 -11.39 3.78
CA MET A 116 5.86 -11.82 2.81
C MET A 116 5.57 -13.32 2.83
N LEU A 117 6.54 -14.13 3.28
CA LEU A 117 6.38 -15.59 3.32
C LEU A 117 5.10 -16.01 4.06
N GLN A 118 4.88 -15.47 5.26
CA GLN A 118 3.70 -15.82 6.05
C GLN A 118 2.39 -15.30 5.41
N PRO A 119 2.26 -14.02 4.99
CA PRO A 119 1.09 -13.54 4.27
C PRO A 119 0.77 -14.31 2.98
N LEU A 120 1.80 -14.67 2.19
CA LEU A 120 1.62 -15.44 0.96
C LEU A 120 1.11 -16.84 1.24
N ASN A 121 1.74 -17.56 2.17
CA ASN A 121 1.31 -18.91 2.54
C ASN A 121 -0.13 -18.92 3.08
N LYS A 122 -0.50 -17.94 3.90
CA LYS A 122 -1.90 -17.76 4.35
C LYS A 122 -2.84 -17.40 3.19
N GLY A 123 -2.42 -16.51 2.29
CA GLY A 123 -3.19 -16.08 1.14
C GLY A 123 -3.48 -17.21 0.14
N LEU A 124 -2.53 -18.13 -0.06
CA LEU A 124 -2.72 -19.32 -0.90
C LEU A 124 -3.75 -20.30 -0.32
N GLN A 125 -3.86 -20.35 1.02
CA GLN A 125 -4.80 -21.19 1.75
C GLN A 125 -6.09 -20.44 2.16
N ASP A 126 -6.30 -19.24 1.61
CA ASP A 126 -7.43 -18.40 2.02
C ASP A 126 -8.77 -19.03 1.66
N LYS A 127 -9.81 -18.76 2.46
CA LYS A 127 -11.19 -19.19 2.19
C LYS A 127 -11.74 -18.54 0.92
N ASN A 128 -11.37 -17.30 0.64
CA ASN A 128 -11.88 -16.53 -0.50
C ASN A 128 -11.04 -16.77 -1.76
N ALA A 129 -11.70 -17.08 -2.88
CA ALA A 129 -11.04 -17.38 -4.15
C ALA A 129 -10.25 -16.18 -4.73
N HIS A 130 -10.70 -14.95 -4.51
CA HIS A 130 -10.00 -13.75 -4.98
C HIS A 130 -8.66 -13.54 -4.24
N VAL A 131 -8.63 -13.81 -2.94
CA VAL A 131 -7.39 -13.75 -2.14
C VAL A 131 -6.40 -14.81 -2.63
N ARG A 132 -6.86 -16.06 -2.83
CA ARG A 132 -6.01 -17.14 -3.38
C ARG A 132 -5.44 -16.82 -4.75
N LYS A 133 -6.27 -16.29 -5.66
CA LYS A 133 -5.83 -15.83 -6.98
C LYS A 133 -4.75 -14.75 -6.85
N THR A 134 -4.96 -13.78 -5.96
CA THR A 134 -4.00 -12.69 -5.74
C THR A 134 -2.67 -13.22 -5.18
N ALA A 135 -2.72 -14.16 -4.24
CA ALA A 135 -1.54 -14.82 -3.68
C ALA A 135 -0.76 -15.60 -4.76
N ALA A 136 -1.46 -16.37 -5.60
CA ALA A 136 -0.83 -17.11 -6.70
C ALA A 136 -0.13 -16.18 -7.70
N MET A 137 -0.78 -15.07 -8.08
CA MET A 137 -0.16 -14.06 -8.95
C MET A 137 1.07 -13.42 -8.31
N ALA A 138 1.01 -13.11 -7.01
CA ALA A 138 2.15 -12.58 -6.28
C ALA A 138 3.34 -13.56 -6.27
N CYS A 139 3.09 -14.87 -6.12
CA CYS A 139 4.14 -15.88 -6.18
C CYS A 139 4.82 -15.91 -7.55
N ILE A 140 4.04 -15.82 -8.64
CA ILE A 140 4.58 -15.74 -10.01
C ILE A 140 5.49 -14.52 -10.16
N SER A 141 4.99 -13.34 -9.78
CA SER A 141 5.78 -12.10 -9.90
C SER A 141 7.06 -12.12 -9.07
N LEU A 142 7.05 -12.79 -7.90
CA LEU A 142 8.24 -12.95 -7.08
C LEU A 142 9.25 -13.91 -7.68
N PHE A 143 8.78 -15.03 -8.21
CA PHE A 143 9.63 -16.03 -8.86
C PHE A 143 10.30 -15.48 -10.13
N GLU A 144 9.61 -14.63 -10.88
CA GLU A 144 10.19 -13.92 -12.05
C GLU A 144 11.35 -12.99 -11.66
N LEU A 145 11.36 -12.47 -10.44
CA LEU A 145 12.37 -11.53 -9.94
C LEU A 145 13.50 -12.22 -9.18
N ASP A 146 13.19 -13.28 -8.45
CA ASP A 146 14.15 -14.11 -7.75
C ASP A 146 13.79 -15.57 -7.97
N SER A 147 14.48 -16.20 -8.93
CA SER A 147 14.30 -17.63 -9.25
C SER A 147 14.67 -18.56 -8.10
N ALA A 148 15.34 -18.05 -7.06
CA ALA A 148 15.64 -18.79 -5.83
C ALA A 148 14.54 -18.63 -4.75
N PHE A 149 13.52 -17.82 -4.99
CA PHE A 149 12.39 -17.67 -4.08
C PHE A 149 11.55 -18.95 -4.06
N VAL A 150 11.59 -19.65 -2.93
CA VAL A 150 10.80 -20.87 -2.65
C VAL A 150 10.00 -20.64 -1.37
N LEU A 151 8.70 -20.94 -1.43
CA LEU A 151 7.73 -20.78 -0.32
C LEU A 151 7.85 -21.85 0.76
#